data_AF-A0A2T3KSJ4-F1
#
_entry.id   AF-A0A2T3KSJ4-F1
#
_cell.length_a   1.000
_cell.length_b   1.000
_cell.length_c   1.000
_cell.angle_alpha   90.00
_cell.angle_beta   90.00
_cell.angle_gamma   90.00
#
_symmetry.space_group_name_H-M   'P 1'
#
loop_
_entity.id
_entity.type
_entity.pdbx_description
1 polymer ?
#
loop_
_entity_poly.entity_id
_entity_poly.type
_entity_poly.pdbx_seq_one_letter_code
_entity_poly.pdbx_strand_id
1 'polypeptide(L)'
;MDIASTVFNALQPLLWVIPVLILIYIIKTPWFKGCAGERIVHFCLKRLPKGDYKVLKDITLPCESGSTQIDHIVVSKYGIFVVETKNMKGWIFGGTYQPMWQQTFFKRSSVFKNPLHQNYKHIKTLQSLLGIDDTAFHSVIVFVGEGVFKTEMPENVTKSVRSMMKYIRSFNTVIFNEQQLQTFITDIEQSRFKPGFATDFAHVQSLKKADK
;
A
#
# COMPACT_ATOMS: atom_id res chain seq x y z
N MET A 1 -18.19 -20.86 -53.03
CA MET A 1 -18.05 -20.49 -51.59
C MET A 1 -16.99 -19.42 -51.50
N ASP A 2 -17.32 -18.25 -50.94
CA ASP A 2 -16.32 -17.21 -50.72
C ASP A 2 -15.50 -17.56 -49.46
N ILE A 3 -14.29 -18.06 -49.70
CA ILE A 3 -13.37 -18.52 -48.67
C ILE A 3 -13.00 -17.35 -47.74
N ALA A 4 -12.92 -16.12 -48.26
CA ALA A 4 -12.54 -14.94 -47.48
C ALA A 4 -13.59 -14.61 -46.41
N SER A 5 -14.88 -14.58 -46.78
CA SER A 5 -15.98 -14.35 -45.82
C SER A 5 -16.09 -15.44 -44.76
N THR A 6 -15.84 -16.69 -45.13
CA THR A 6 -15.87 -17.84 -44.20
C THR A 6 -14.72 -17.73 -43.18
N VAL A 7 -13.52 -17.40 -43.65
CA VAL A 7 -12.34 -17.17 -42.78
C VAL A 7 -12.56 -15.94 -41.88
N PHE A 8 -13.09 -14.84 -42.42
CA PHE A 8 -13.35 -13.63 -41.63
C PHE A 8 -14.36 -13.88 -40.50
N ASN A 9 -15.49 -14.54 -40.79
CA ASN A 9 -16.48 -14.87 -39.77
C ASN A 9 -15.95 -15.83 -38.70
N ALA A 10 -15.03 -16.73 -39.06
CA ALA A 10 -14.36 -17.62 -38.11
C ALA A 10 -13.34 -16.88 -37.21
N LEU A 11 -12.70 -15.82 -37.72
CA LEU A 11 -11.71 -15.02 -36.98
C LEU A 11 -12.32 -13.83 -36.22
N GLN A 12 -13.50 -13.34 -36.61
CA GLN A 12 -14.16 -12.19 -35.98
C GLN A 12 -14.36 -12.35 -34.46
N PRO A 13 -14.74 -13.53 -33.92
CA PRO A 13 -14.82 -13.72 -32.47
C PRO A 13 -13.46 -13.56 -31.76
N LEU A 14 -12.35 -13.95 -32.41
CA LEU A 14 -11.01 -13.88 -31.82
C LEU A 14 -10.58 -12.44 -31.54
N LEU A 15 -11.07 -11.48 -32.33
CA LEU A 15 -10.80 -10.05 -32.14
C LEU A 15 -11.28 -9.52 -30.78
N TRP A 16 -12.30 -10.14 -30.17
CA TRP A 16 -12.81 -9.75 -28.85
C TRP A 16 -12.42 -10.75 -27.76
N VAL A 17 -12.34 -12.04 -28.09
CA VAL A 17 -11.94 -13.08 -27.15
C VAL A 17 -10.49 -12.88 -26.68
N ILE A 18 -9.57 -12.56 -27.59
CA ILE A 18 -8.14 -12.35 -27.22
C ILE A 18 -7.98 -11.17 -26.25
N PRO A 19 -8.53 -9.96 -26.50
CA PRO A 19 -8.51 -8.87 -25.53
C PRO A 19 -9.14 -9.20 -24.19
N VAL A 20 -10.27 -9.94 -24.19
CA VAL A 20 -10.93 -10.36 -22.94
C VAL A 20 -10.06 -11.34 -22.15
N LEU A 21 -9.41 -12.31 -22.81
CA LEU A 21 -8.48 -13.23 -22.15
C LEU A 21 -7.24 -12.50 -21.61
N ILE A 22 -6.68 -11.54 -22.36
CA ILE A 22 -5.59 -10.67 -21.90
C ILE A 22 -6.02 -9.87 -20.68
N LEU A 23 -7.22 -9.28 -20.69
CA LEU A 23 -7.77 -8.54 -19.57
C LEU A 23 -7.93 -9.42 -18.32
N ILE A 24 -8.50 -10.63 -18.48
CA ILE A 24 -8.63 -11.61 -17.40
C ILE A 24 -7.26 -11.98 -16.83
N TYR A 25 -6.26 -12.17 -17.70
CA TYR A 25 -4.89 -12.48 -17.27
C TYR A 25 -4.30 -11.32 -16.45
N ILE A 26 -4.41 -10.07 -16.92
CA ILE A 26 -3.93 -8.88 -16.21
C ILE A 26 -4.58 -8.75 -14.83
N ILE A 27 -5.90 -8.91 -14.72
CA ILE A 27 -6.65 -8.82 -13.46
C ILE A 27 -6.17 -9.87 -12.44
N LYS A 28 -5.68 -11.03 -12.90
CA LYS A 28 -5.19 -12.09 -12.01
C LYS A 28 -3.76 -11.85 -11.51
N THR A 29 -3.03 -10.88 -12.05
CA THR A 29 -1.65 -10.60 -11.65
C THR A 29 -1.54 -10.08 -10.21
N PRO A 30 -0.44 -10.38 -9.49
CA PRO A 30 -0.20 -9.84 -8.14
C PRO A 30 -0.17 -8.31 -8.10
N TRP A 31 0.40 -7.68 -9.13
CA TRP A 31 0.47 -6.23 -9.26
C TRP A 31 -0.93 -5.59 -9.29
N PHE A 32 -1.83 -6.11 -10.13
CA PHE A 32 -3.20 -5.59 -10.20
C PHE A 32 -3.94 -5.74 -8.86
N LYS A 33 -3.74 -6.86 -8.16
CA LYS A 33 -4.31 -7.07 -6.82
C LYS A 33 -3.78 -6.05 -5.81
N GLY A 34 -2.48 -5.73 -5.84
CA GLY A 34 -1.88 -4.67 -5.02
C GLY A 34 -2.58 -3.34 -5.25
N CYS A 35 -2.58 -2.85 -6.50
CA CYS A 35 -3.20 -1.59 -6.88
C CYS A 35 -4.71 -1.52 -6.53
N ALA A 36 -5.44 -2.63 -6.70
CA ALA A 36 -6.85 -2.70 -6.32
C ALA A 36 -7.04 -2.53 -4.80
N GLY A 37 -6.19 -3.16 -4.00
CA GLY A 37 -6.20 -3.04 -2.54
C GLY A 37 -5.91 -1.61 -2.09
N GLU A 38 -4.83 -1.02 -2.59
CA GLU A 38 -4.44 0.36 -2.31
C GLU A 38 -5.56 1.34 -2.70
N ARG A 39 -6.22 1.13 -3.85
CA ARG A 39 -7.33 1.98 -4.30
C ARG A 39 -8.55 1.90 -3.37
N ILE A 40 -8.84 0.72 -2.80
CA ILE A 40 -9.90 0.54 -1.79
C ILE A 40 -9.54 1.32 -0.51
N VAL A 41 -8.29 1.21 -0.06
CA VAL A 41 -7.79 1.95 1.11
C VAL A 41 -7.87 3.45 0.88
N HIS A 42 -7.36 3.95 -0.25
CA HIS A 42 -7.40 5.36 -0.62
C HIS A 42 -8.82 5.94 -0.59
N PHE A 43 -9.77 5.21 -1.18
CA PHE A 43 -11.16 5.64 -1.22
C PHE A 43 -11.78 5.71 0.19
N CYS A 44 -11.40 4.79 1.08
CA CYS A 44 -11.86 4.81 2.47
C CYS A 44 -11.21 5.96 3.25
N LEU A 45 -9.90 6.18 3.11
CA LEU A 45 -9.17 7.27 3.75
C LEU A 45 -9.70 8.64 3.31
N LYS A 46 -10.10 8.81 2.05
CA LYS A 46 -10.74 10.03 1.55
C LYS A 46 -12.06 10.40 2.24
N ARG A 47 -12.66 9.50 3.01
CA ARG A 47 -13.86 9.74 3.82
C ARG A 47 -13.53 10.34 5.20
N LEU A 48 -12.26 10.51 5.54
CA LEU A 48 -11.86 11.28 6.72
C LEU A 48 -12.24 12.76 6.53
N PRO A 49 -12.59 13.48 7.61
CA PRO A 49 -12.88 14.91 7.54
C PRO A 49 -11.71 15.71 6.93
N LYS A 50 -11.93 16.36 5.79
CA LYS A 50 -10.87 17.06 5.04
C LYS A 50 -10.22 18.21 5.81
N GLY A 51 -10.92 18.79 6.79
CA GLY A 51 -10.36 19.83 7.66
C GLY A 51 -9.30 19.30 8.63
N ASP A 52 -9.41 18.04 9.04
CA ASP A 52 -8.53 17.45 10.06
C ASP A 52 -7.50 16.47 9.46
N TYR A 53 -7.73 15.97 8.24
CA TYR A 53 -6.94 14.92 7.62
C TYR A 53 -6.64 15.23 6.14
N LYS A 54 -5.37 15.18 5.78
CA LYS A 54 -4.87 15.18 4.40
C LYS A 54 -4.31 13.81 4.07
N VAL A 55 -4.76 13.21 2.97
CA VAL A 55 -4.27 11.91 2.48
C VAL A 55 -3.36 12.13 1.29
N LEU A 56 -2.11 11.68 1.42
CA LEU A 56 -1.12 11.57 0.36
C LEU A 56 -1.01 10.09 -0.04
N LYS A 57 -0.84 9.80 -1.33
CA LYS A 57 -0.75 8.43 -1.85
C LYS A 57 0.45 8.24 -2.77
N ASP A 58 0.92 7.00 -2.84
CA ASP A 58 2.00 6.55 -3.73
C ASP A 58 3.25 7.43 -3.58
N ILE A 59 3.69 7.63 -2.34
CA ILE A 59 4.79 8.52 -2.00
C ILE A 59 6.10 7.74 -2.02
N THR A 60 6.94 8.00 -3.03
CA THR A 60 8.29 7.43 -3.10
C THR A 60 9.32 8.47 -2.69
N LEU A 61 10.02 8.22 -1.58
CA LEU A 61 11.03 9.11 -1.01
C LEU A 61 12.43 8.52 -1.15
N PRO A 62 13.47 9.37 -1.30
CA PRO A 62 14.85 8.93 -1.14
C PRO A 62 15.11 8.49 0.30
N CYS A 63 15.92 7.45 0.48
CA CYS A 63 16.40 7.00 1.79
C CYS A 63 17.84 6.47 1.66
N GLU A 64 18.52 6.20 2.79
CA GLU A 64 19.91 5.74 2.80
C GLU A 64 20.15 4.48 1.94
N SER A 65 19.15 3.59 1.86
CA SER A 65 19.22 2.35 1.08
C SER A 65 18.69 2.48 -0.36
N GLY A 66 18.48 3.72 -0.83
CA GLY A 66 17.98 4.05 -2.17
C GLY A 66 16.65 4.79 -2.10
N SER A 67 15.55 4.04 -2.10
CA SER A 67 14.20 4.63 -2.04
C SER A 67 13.25 3.80 -1.19
N THR A 68 12.23 4.48 -0.66
CA THR A 68 11.14 3.86 0.07
C THR A 68 9.82 4.32 -0.52
N GLN A 69 8.94 3.37 -0.86
CA GLN A 69 7.60 3.66 -1.35
C GLN A 69 6.61 3.46 -0.22
N ILE A 70 5.77 4.45 0.01
CA ILE A 70 4.77 4.50 1.07
C ILE A 70 3.40 4.58 0.39
N ASP A 71 2.55 3.58 0.61
CA ASP A 71 1.24 3.51 -0.04
C ASP A 71 0.40 4.75 0.27
N HIS A 72 0.24 5.05 1.57
CA HIS A 72 -0.46 6.27 2.00
C HIS A 72 0.17 6.90 3.24
N ILE A 73 0.16 8.23 3.25
CA ILE A 73 0.46 9.04 4.42
C ILE A 73 -0.79 9.86 4.73
N VAL A 74 -1.31 9.74 5.94
CA VAL A 74 -2.39 10.60 6.44
C VAL A 74 -1.78 11.62 7.39
N VAL A 75 -1.71 12.87 6.95
CA VAL A 75 -1.23 14.00 7.75
C VAL A 75 -2.43 14.60 8.46
N SER A 76 -2.37 14.67 9.79
CA SER A 76 -3.46 15.18 10.64
C SER A 76 -2.92 15.96 11.82
N LYS A 77 -3.73 16.86 12.38
CA LYS A 77 -3.44 17.54 13.65
C LYS A 77 -3.22 16.57 14.83
N TYR A 78 -3.68 15.33 14.69
CA TYR A 78 -3.54 14.26 15.67
C TYR A 78 -2.28 13.39 15.50
N GLY A 79 -1.52 13.58 14.42
CA GLY A 79 -0.35 12.76 14.08
C GLY A 79 -0.23 12.43 12.59
N ILE A 80 0.87 11.77 12.23
CA ILE A 80 1.14 11.29 10.88
C ILE A 80 0.96 9.76 10.84
N PHE A 81 -0.09 9.32 10.14
CA PHE A 81 -0.36 7.89 9.98
C PHE A 81 0.27 7.38 8.71
N VAL A 82 1.18 6.41 8.84
CA VAL A 82 1.85 5.76 7.71
C VAL A 82 1.14 4.44 7.48
N VAL A 83 0.44 4.33 6.35
CA VAL A 83 -0.47 3.21 6.06
C VAL A 83 0.16 2.29 5.02
N GLU A 84 0.36 1.04 5.41
CA GLU A 84 0.86 -0.05 4.55
C GLU A 84 -0.30 -1.00 4.20
N THR A 85 -0.53 -1.23 2.91
CA THR A 85 -1.66 -2.03 2.42
C THR A 85 -1.23 -3.43 2.03
N LYS A 86 -1.89 -4.44 2.59
CA LYS A 86 -1.73 -5.83 2.17
C LYS A 86 -3.04 -6.39 1.61
N ASN A 87 -3.05 -6.70 0.32
CA ASN A 87 -4.16 -7.40 -0.32
C ASN A 87 -3.84 -8.89 -0.52
N MET A 88 -4.09 -9.69 0.51
CA MET A 88 -3.83 -11.13 0.48
C MET A 88 -4.98 -11.95 1.07
N LYS A 89 -5.06 -13.21 0.67
CA LYS A 89 -6.06 -14.19 1.12
C LYS A 89 -5.42 -15.32 1.93
N GLY A 90 -6.23 -16.06 2.68
CA GLY A 90 -5.78 -17.25 3.39
C GLY A 90 -5.29 -16.96 4.80
N TRP A 91 -4.60 -17.92 5.40
CA TRP A 91 -4.14 -17.82 6.77
C TRP A 91 -2.83 -17.06 6.85
N ILE A 92 -2.75 -16.11 7.77
CA ILE A 92 -1.58 -15.27 7.98
C ILE A 92 -1.04 -15.56 9.38
N PHE A 93 0.23 -15.91 9.44
CA PHE A 93 0.97 -16.19 10.67
C PHE A 93 2.11 -15.19 10.77
N GLY A 94 2.23 -14.54 11.91
CA GLY A 94 3.28 -13.56 12.13
C GLY A 94 3.22 -12.98 13.53
N GLY A 95 4.28 -12.28 13.91
CA GLY A 95 4.35 -11.51 15.15
C GLY A 95 5.15 -10.22 14.95
N THR A 96 5.00 -9.28 15.89
CA THR A 96 5.61 -7.94 15.84
C THR A 96 7.13 -7.99 15.62
N TYR A 97 7.82 -8.91 16.30
CA TYR A 97 9.28 -9.01 16.27
C TYR A 97 9.83 -9.98 15.23
N GLN A 98 8.97 -10.77 14.57
CA GLN A 98 9.42 -11.72 13.55
C GLN A 98 9.79 -10.97 12.26
N PRO A 99 10.96 -11.19 11.65
CA PRO A 99 11.37 -10.49 10.43
C PRO A 99 10.53 -10.88 9.21
N MET A 100 10.06 -12.12 9.19
CA MET A 100 9.26 -12.70 8.11
C MET A 100 7.96 -13.23 8.68
N TRP A 101 6.87 -13.04 7.95
CA TRP A 101 5.56 -13.64 8.19
C TRP A 101 5.30 -14.72 7.17
N GLN A 102 4.38 -15.63 7.49
CA GLN A 102 3.97 -16.73 6.63
C GLN A 102 2.50 -16.56 6.22
N GLN A 103 2.25 -16.80 4.93
CA GLN A 103 0.91 -16.93 4.37
C GLN A 103 0.71 -18.39 3.96
N THR A 104 -0.42 -18.98 4.35
CA THR A 104 -0.89 -20.27 3.82
C THR A 104 -2.19 -20.05 3.08
N PHE A 105 -2.20 -20.33 1.78
CA PHE A 105 -3.37 -20.24 0.94
C PHE A 105 -3.55 -21.53 0.14
N PHE A 106 -4.66 -22.23 0.39
CA PHE A 106 -4.87 -23.63 -0.01
C PHE A 106 -3.72 -24.53 0.48
N LYS A 107 -3.08 -25.28 -0.43
CA LYS A 107 -1.97 -26.21 -0.12
C LYS A 107 -0.59 -25.57 -0.28
N ARG A 108 -0.51 -24.24 -0.39
CA ARG A 108 0.75 -23.52 -0.60
C ARG A 108 1.03 -22.59 0.57
N SER A 109 2.25 -22.64 1.06
CA SER A 109 2.78 -21.69 2.04
C SER A 109 3.88 -20.86 1.40
N SER A 110 3.90 -19.57 1.71
CA SER A 110 4.93 -18.63 1.28
C SER A 110 5.25 -17.67 2.41
N VAL A 111 6.50 -17.26 2.50
CA VAL A 111 6.93 -16.23 3.45
C VAL A 111 7.00 -14.87 2.78
N PHE A 112 6.77 -13.81 3.55
CA PHE A 112 6.89 -12.42 3.11
C PHE A 112 7.45 -11.58 4.25
N LYS A 113 8.08 -10.45 3.93
CA LYS A 113 8.63 -9.53 4.94
C LYS A 113 7.54 -9.03 5.87
N ASN A 114 7.86 -8.88 7.14
CA ASN A 114 6.94 -8.32 8.12
C ASN A 114 6.56 -6.87 7.73
N PRO A 115 5.27 -6.58 7.50
CA PRO A 115 4.81 -5.26 7.10
C PRO A 115 5.08 -4.20 8.17
N LEU A 116 5.14 -4.56 9.45
CA LEU A 116 5.49 -3.63 10.53
C LEU A 116 6.92 -3.12 10.39
N HIS A 117 7.85 -3.99 9.99
CA HIS A 117 9.26 -3.61 9.81
C HIS A 117 9.44 -2.78 8.53
N GLN A 118 8.66 -3.06 7.48
CA GLN A 118 8.60 -2.19 6.29
C GLN A 118 8.13 -0.79 6.68
N ASN A 119 7.00 -0.73 7.40
CA ASN A 119 6.40 0.54 7.80
C ASN A 119 7.26 1.33 8.80
N TYR A 120 8.03 0.65 9.64
CA TYR A 120 9.03 1.30 10.49
C TYR A 120 10.09 2.04 9.67
N LYS A 121 10.59 1.46 8.57
CA LYS A 121 11.55 2.14 7.68
C LYS A 121 10.93 3.36 6.99
N HIS A 122 9.66 3.27 6.60
CA HIS A 122 8.90 4.40 6.07
C HIS A 122 8.82 5.53 7.09
N ILE A 123 8.45 5.21 8.33
CA ILE A 123 8.39 6.16 9.45
C ILE A 123 9.75 6.80 9.69
N LYS A 124 10.84 6.04 9.76
CA LYS A 124 12.18 6.61 9.97
C LYS A 124 12.63 7.52 8.83
N THR A 125 12.25 7.21 7.59
CA THR A 125 12.50 8.09 6.45
C THR A 125 11.73 9.40 6.59
N LEU A 126 10.45 9.34 6.95
CA LEU A 126 9.63 10.55 7.19
C LEU A 126 10.09 11.34 8.41
N GLN A 127 10.53 10.67 9.47
CA GLN A 127 11.07 11.27 10.67
C GLN A 127 12.30 12.12 10.33
N SER A 128 13.25 11.53 9.58
CA SER A 128 14.44 12.24 9.13
C SER A 128 14.11 13.40 8.18
N LEU A 129 13.09 13.23 7.33
CA LEU A 129 12.67 14.26 6.38
C LEU A 129 12.04 15.47 7.09
N LEU A 130 11.14 15.21 8.05
CA LEU A 130 10.31 16.22 8.70
C LEU A 130 10.93 16.82 9.98
N GLY A 131 11.95 16.16 10.54
CA GLY A 131 12.62 16.63 11.76
C GLY A 131 11.74 16.62 13.00
N ILE A 132 10.74 15.72 13.07
CA ILE A 132 9.81 15.60 14.20
C ILE A 132 10.02 14.30 14.99
N ASP A 133 9.50 14.25 16.21
CA ASP A 133 9.66 13.12 17.11
C ASP A 133 8.87 11.86 16.68
N ASP A 134 9.37 10.68 17.05
CA ASP A 134 8.79 9.38 16.70
C ASP A 134 7.37 9.20 17.26
N THR A 135 7.06 9.83 18.41
CA THR A 135 5.74 9.76 19.05
C THR A 135 4.60 10.36 18.21
N ALA A 136 4.94 11.21 17.23
CA ALA A 136 3.96 11.80 16.33
C ALA A 136 3.59 10.90 15.13
N PHE A 137 4.30 9.78 14.95
CA PHE A 137 4.04 8.83 13.88
C PHE A 137 3.24 7.62 14.36
N HIS A 138 2.31 7.18 13.53
CA HIS A 138 1.47 6.03 13.81
C HIS A 138 1.55 5.04 12.65
N SER A 139 2.19 3.89 12.90
CA SER A 139 2.24 2.78 11.95
C SER A 139 0.85 2.16 11.84
N VAL A 140 0.32 2.02 10.62
CA VAL A 140 -0.97 1.37 10.36
C VAL A 140 -0.79 0.32 9.26
N ILE A 141 -1.00 -0.95 9.57
CA ILE A 141 -1.02 -2.01 8.57
C ILE A 141 -2.48 -2.38 8.31
N VAL A 142 -2.91 -2.40 7.05
CA VAL A 142 -4.29 -2.75 6.68
C VAL A 142 -4.31 -3.94 5.74
N PHE A 143 -5.02 -4.99 6.15
CA PHE A 143 -5.33 -6.13 5.30
C PHE A 143 -6.72 -5.94 4.69
N VAL A 144 -6.78 -5.86 3.36
CA VAL A 144 -8.03 -5.60 2.60
C VAL A 144 -8.53 -6.81 1.79
N GLY A 145 -7.84 -7.94 1.87
CA GLY A 145 -8.25 -9.22 1.28
C GLY A 145 -8.97 -10.15 2.26
N GLU A 146 -9.28 -11.36 1.81
CA GLU A 146 -9.87 -12.44 2.62
C GLU A 146 -8.79 -13.17 3.47
N GLY A 147 -7.90 -12.38 4.07
CA GLY A 147 -6.85 -12.86 4.96
C GLY A 147 -7.40 -13.08 6.37
N VAL A 148 -6.99 -14.15 7.04
CA VAL A 148 -7.36 -14.47 8.41
C VAL A 148 -6.10 -14.65 9.23
N PHE A 149 -5.89 -13.78 10.21
CA PHE A 149 -4.79 -13.94 11.17
C PHE A 149 -5.00 -15.18 12.02
N LYS A 150 -3.94 -15.97 12.17
CA LYS A 150 -3.87 -17.17 13.01
C LYS A 150 -2.98 -16.97 14.24
N THR A 151 -2.49 -15.76 14.42
CA THR A 151 -1.71 -15.28 15.55
C THR A 151 -2.31 -13.97 16.05
N GLU A 152 -2.04 -13.63 17.30
CA GLU A 152 -2.45 -12.34 17.85
C GLU A 152 -1.74 -11.20 17.14
N MET A 153 -2.51 -10.17 16.79
CA MET A 153 -2.02 -8.99 16.07
C MET A 153 -2.13 -7.76 16.98
N PRO A 154 -1.13 -6.87 16.97
CA PRO A 154 -1.26 -5.59 17.66
C PRO A 154 -2.39 -4.76 17.03
N GLU A 155 -2.94 -3.80 17.78
CA GLU A 155 -4.11 -3.01 17.35
C GLU A 155 -3.92 -2.27 16.03
N ASN A 156 -2.67 -1.92 15.74
CA ASN A 156 -2.29 -1.20 14.54
C ASN A 156 -2.17 -2.09 13.28
N VAL A 157 -2.32 -3.41 13.44
CA VAL A 157 -2.46 -4.38 12.34
C VAL A 157 -3.93 -4.73 12.20
N THR A 158 -4.56 -4.16 11.18
CA THR A 158 -6.00 -4.14 11.04
C THR A 158 -6.47 -5.12 9.96
N LYS A 159 -7.53 -5.87 10.27
CA LYS A 159 -8.10 -6.92 9.39
C LYS A 159 -9.06 -6.40 8.31
N SER A 160 -9.30 -5.09 8.27
CA SER A 160 -10.25 -4.45 7.35
C SER A 160 -10.07 -2.93 7.33
N VAL A 161 -10.56 -2.29 6.26
CA VAL A 161 -10.64 -0.83 6.19
C VAL A 161 -11.50 -0.21 7.31
N ARG A 162 -12.50 -0.93 7.82
CA ARG A 162 -13.33 -0.45 8.95
C ARG A 162 -12.51 -0.36 10.23
N SER A 163 -11.75 -1.41 10.55
CA SER A 163 -10.84 -1.41 11.70
C SER A 163 -9.71 -0.39 11.55
N MET A 164 -9.17 -0.22 10.34
CA MET A 164 -8.20 0.84 10.03
C MET A 164 -8.76 2.24 10.35
N MET A 165 -9.96 2.55 9.86
CA MET A 165 -10.60 3.83 10.12
C MET A 165 -10.92 4.03 11.60
N LYS A 166 -11.29 2.96 12.33
CA LYS A 166 -11.50 3.01 13.78
C LYS A 166 -10.20 3.34 14.51
N TYR A 167 -9.09 2.69 14.12
CA TYR A 167 -7.77 2.93 14.70
C TYR A 167 -7.28 4.36 14.42
N ILE A 168 -7.34 4.85 13.18
CA ILE A 168 -6.92 6.23 12.87
C ILE A 168 -7.74 7.27 13.68
N ARG A 169 -9.03 7.02 13.88
CA ARG A 169 -9.92 7.93 14.62
C ARG A 169 -9.85 7.82 16.14
N SER A 170 -9.15 6.82 16.70
CA SER A 170 -8.97 6.75 18.15
C SER A 170 -8.00 7.81 18.68
N PHE A 171 -7.20 8.41 17.79
CA PHE A 171 -6.31 9.51 18.10
C PHE A 171 -7.08 10.84 18.02
N ASN A 172 -7.15 11.55 19.15
CA ASN A 172 -7.93 12.78 19.29
C ASN A 172 -7.17 13.92 19.99
N THR A 173 -5.92 13.69 20.38
CA THR A 173 -5.04 14.71 20.98
C THR A 173 -4.40 15.56 19.89
N VAL A 174 -4.64 16.87 19.91
CA VAL A 174 -4.03 17.79 18.95
C VAL A 174 -2.55 17.99 19.31
N ILE A 175 -1.65 17.66 18.38
CA ILE A 175 -0.19 17.81 18.53
C ILE A 175 0.44 18.71 17.47
N PHE A 176 -0.31 19.04 16.40
CA PHE A 176 0.15 19.94 15.33
C PHE A 176 -0.85 21.06 15.05
N ASN A 177 -0.34 22.24 14.76
CA ASN A 177 -1.12 23.36 14.23
C ASN A 177 -1.19 23.33 12.69
N GLU A 178 -2.07 24.15 12.11
CA GLU A 178 -2.29 24.16 10.65
C GLU A 178 -1.03 24.51 9.85
N GLN A 179 -0.19 25.42 10.35
CA GLN A 179 1.06 25.81 9.68
C GLN A 179 2.02 24.62 9.57
N GLN A 180 2.22 23.88 10.68
CA GLN A 180 3.02 22.66 10.70
C GLN A 180 2.48 21.62 9.72
N LEU A 181 1.16 21.42 9.67
CA LEU A 181 0.55 20.47 8.73
C LEU A 181 0.83 20.85 7.28
N GLN A 182 0.72 22.14 6.91
CA GLN A 182 1.03 22.58 5.55
C GLN A 182 2.52 22.39 5.23
N THR A 183 3.42 22.74 6.15
CA THR A 183 4.85 22.51 5.99
C THR A 183 5.14 21.02 5.73
N PHE A 184 4.61 20.11 6.54
CA PHE A 184 4.82 18.67 6.34
C PHE A 184 4.30 18.18 4.99
N ILE A 185 3.14 18.64 4.56
CA ILE A 185 2.59 18.28 3.25
C ILE A 185 3.50 18.78 2.13
N THR A 186 3.97 20.02 2.22
CA THR A 186 4.87 20.62 1.24
C THR A 186 6.21 19.89 1.19
N ASP A 187 6.83 19.61 2.33
CA ASP A 187 8.13 18.94 2.41
C ASP A 187 8.07 17.52 1.83
N ILE A 188 6.98 16.78 2.11
CA ILE A 188 6.76 15.45 1.53
C ILE A 188 6.58 15.53 0.01
N GLU A 189 5.75 16.46 -0.48
CA GLU A 189 5.47 16.59 -1.91
C GLU A 189 6.65 17.14 -2.71
N GLN A 190 7.53 17.95 -2.11
CA GLN A 190 8.76 18.44 -2.75
C GLN A 190 9.87 17.38 -2.76
N SER A 191 9.92 16.53 -1.75
CA SER A 191 10.99 15.52 -1.60
C SER A 191 10.70 14.21 -2.34
N ARG A 192 9.45 13.98 -2.78
CA ARG A 192 9.10 12.75 -3.49
C ARG A 192 9.69 12.71 -4.90
N PHE A 193 9.97 11.49 -5.36
CA PHE A 193 10.22 11.25 -6.78
C PHE A 193 8.97 11.49 -7.62
N LYS A 194 9.17 11.82 -8.91
CA LYS A 194 8.08 11.99 -9.87
C LYS A 194 7.24 10.70 -9.94
N PRO A 195 5.92 10.76 -9.73
CA PRO A 195 5.07 9.57 -9.80
C PRO A 195 5.10 8.96 -11.21
N GLY A 196 5.13 7.63 -11.30
CA GLY A 196 4.97 6.89 -12.55
C GLY A 196 5.82 5.63 -12.66
N PHE A 197 5.61 4.89 -13.75
CA PHE A 197 6.19 3.57 -13.98
C PHE A 197 7.72 3.51 -13.85
N ALA A 198 8.43 4.57 -14.26
CA ALA A 198 9.89 4.61 -14.15
C ALA A 198 10.36 4.56 -12.69
N THR A 199 9.69 5.31 -11.81
CA THR A 199 9.96 5.36 -10.37
C THR A 199 9.58 4.03 -9.72
N ASP A 200 8.40 3.49 -10.05
CA ASP A 200 7.94 2.21 -9.51
C ASP A 200 8.89 1.06 -9.91
N PHE A 201 9.33 1.06 -11.16
CA PHE A 201 10.29 0.07 -11.67
C PHE A 201 11.65 0.18 -10.96
N ALA A 202 12.18 1.40 -10.82
CA ALA A 202 13.45 1.64 -10.13
C ALA A 202 13.38 1.20 -8.65
N HIS A 203 12.26 1.47 -7.99
CA HIS A 203 12.01 1.05 -6.62
C HIS A 203 11.95 -0.48 -6.50
N VAL A 204 11.19 -1.17 -7.35
CA VAL A 204 11.13 -2.64 -7.35
C VAL A 204 12.51 -3.25 -7.63
N GLN A 205 13.32 -2.63 -8.48
CA GLN A 205 14.67 -3.09 -8.76
C GLN A 205 15.61 -2.93 -7.55
N SER A 206 15.50 -1.84 -6.77
CA SER A 206 16.30 -1.67 -5.56
C SER A 206 15.93 -2.68 -4.48
N LEU A 207 14.64 -3.01 -4.32
CA LEU A 207 14.20 -4.07 -3.40
C LEU A 207 14.82 -5.43 -3.74
N LYS A 208 14.84 -5.80 -5.03
CA LYS A 208 15.43 -7.08 -5.50
C LYS A 208 16.94 -7.16 -5.28
N LYS A 209 17.64 -6.02 -5.27
CA LYS A 209 19.08 -5.98 -4.99
C LYS A 209 19.37 -6.12 -3.50
N ALA A 210 18.52 -5.53 -2.64
CA ALA A 210 18.66 -5.61 -1.19
C ALA A 210 18.27 -6.99 -0.61
N ASP A 211 17.56 -7.81 -1.38
CA ASP A 211 17.16 -9.18 -1.02
C ASP A 211 18.15 -10.27 -1.46
N LYS A 212 19.28 -9.89 -2.07
CA LYS A 212 20.40 -10.77 -2.40
C LYS A 212 21.54 -10.57 -1.41
#